data_AF-A0A4Z1D6U5-F1
#
_entry.id   AF-A0A4Z1D6U5-F1
#
_cell.length_a   1.000
_cell.length_b   1.000
_cell.length_c   1.000
_cell.angle_alpha   90.00
_cell.angle_beta   90.00
_cell.angle_gamma   90.00
#
_symmetry.space_group_name_H-M   'P 1'
#
loop_
_entity.id
_entity.type
_entity.pdbx_description
1 polymer ?
#
loop_
_entity_poly.entity_id
_entity_poly.type
_entity_poly.pdbx_seq_one_letter_code
_entity_poly.pdbx_strand_id
1 'polypeptide(L)'
;MDWISPVSGLVGALVGAGLSYLGTHRAQAKALADARSARLEAKQDQAVATLAETFRDLQKHVRETPSEWEPGIDAAATAAATAARQAWDKNLQDFIAPARLAIGVMRDKKLRYRLKETMDLLEEWDRGLVYAFHGRSRAWVLREVIAHAVECVGAWQREETLPEPNYAFREARESMQAKRDEWEAVAEAEEEDRLRRSAERNSAGAPPLPGGN
;
A
#
# COMPACT_ATOMS: atom_id res chain seq x y z
N MET A 1 70.30 17.44 -48.40
CA MET A 1 69.84 17.37 -46.99
C MET A 1 68.55 18.15 -46.94
N ASP A 2 67.44 17.45 -46.65
CA ASP A 2 66.24 17.94 -45.94
C ASP A 2 65.17 16.85 -46.03
N TRP A 3 65.28 15.90 -45.10
CA TRP A 3 64.47 14.69 -44.96
C TRP A 3 63.49 14.85 -43.78
N ILE A 4 62.75 15.96 -43.70
CA ILE A 4 61.78 16.14 -42.60
C ILE A 4 60.47 15.43 -42.95
N SER A 5 60.53 14.11 -42.74
CA SER A 5 59.57 13.26 -42.05
C SER A 5 58.05 13.48 -42.26
N PRO A 6 57.30 12.48 -42.79
CA PRO A 6 55.83 12.44 -42.78
C PRO A 6 55.22 12.03 -41.42
N VAL A 7 56.02 11.92 -40.36
CA VAL A 7 55.61 11.33 -39.07
C VAL A 7 54.64 12.22 -38.27
N SER A 8 54.51 13.50 -38.62
CA SER A 8 53.60 14.45 -37.94
C SER A 8 52.11 14.21 -38.22
N GLY A 9 51.76 13.54 -39.32
CA GLY A 9 50.35 13.30 -39.71
C GLY A 9 49.66 12.17 -38.95
N LEU A 10 50.42 11.21 -38.41
CA LEU A 10 49.88 9.99 -37.80
C LEU A 10 49.44 10.20 -36.34
N VAL A 11 50.04 11.19 -35.65
CA VAL A 11 49.69 11.55 -34.26
C VAL A 11 48.36 12.33 -34.21
N GLY A 12 48.06 13.17 -35.20
CA GLY A 12 46.79 13.90 -35.29
C GLY A 12 45.56 12.99 -35.49
N ALA A 13 45.71 11.91 -36.25
CA ALA A 13 44.63 10.95 -36.50
C ALA A 13 44.27 10.10 -35.26
N LEU A 14 45.25 9.76 -34.42
CA LEU A 14 45.03 9.00 -33.18
C LEU A 14 44.32 9.84 -32.10
N VAL A 15 44.62 11.13 -31.99
CA VAL A 15 43.94 12.04 -31.05
C VAL A 15 42.49 12.33 -31.50
N GLY A 16 42.25 12.48 -32.81
CA GLY A 16 40.90 12.63 -33.37
C GLY A 16 40.01 11.39 -33.20
N ALA A 17 40.58 10.18 -33.31
CA ALA A 17 39.88 8.92 -33.05
C ALA A 17 39.57 8.73 -31.55
N GLY A 18 40.48 9.12 -30.65
CA GLY A 18 40.28 9.04 -29.19
C GLY A 18 39.16 9.96 -28.67
N LEU A 19 39.04 11.18 -29.20
CA LEU A 19 37.94 12.10 -28.86
C LEU A 19 36.59 11.63 -29.43
N SER A 20 36.58 11.02 -30.62
CA SER A 20 35.38 10.45 -31.23
C SER A 20 34.84 9.24 -30.45
N TYR A 21 35.74 8.42 -29.88
CA TYR A 21 35.37 7.29 -29.01
C TYR A 21 34.76 7.76 -27.67
N LEU A 22 35.35 8.77 -27.03
CA LEU A 22 34.79 9.34 -25.80
C LEU A 22 33.46 10.07 -26.02
N GLY A 23 33.30 10.74 -27.17
CA GLY A 23 32.05 11.40 -27.57
C GLY A 23 30.90 10.42 -27.80
N THR A 24 31.16 9.31 -28.50
CA THR A 24 30.17 8.26 -28.74
C THR A 24 29.76 7.55 -27.45
N HIS A 25 30.69 7.26 -26.53
CA HIS A 25 30.35 6.70 -25.21
C HIS A 25 29.46 7.62 -24.37
N ARG A 26 29.73 8.94 -24.36
CA ARG A 26 28.87 9.90 -23.66
C ARG A 26 27.48 10.02 -24.30
N ALA A 27 27.41 10.01 -25.62
CA ALA A 27 26.14 10.03 -26.34
C ALA A 27 25.32 8.75 -26.09
N GLN A 28 25.96 7.59 -26.07
CA GLN A 28 25.31 6.32 -25.74
C GLN A 28 24.84 6.27 -24.28
N ALA A 29 25.65 6.76 -23.33
CA ALA A 29 25.26 6.84 -21.93
C ALA A 29 24.05 7.76 -21.73
N LYS A 30 24.02 8.90 -22.43
CA LYS A 30 22.88 9.82 -22.42
C LYS A 30 21.64 9.21 -23.05
N ALA A 31 21.75 8.59 -24.22
CA ALA A 31 20.63 7.89 -24.87
C ALA A 31 20.06 6.75 -24.00
N LEU A 32 20.92 6.03 -23.28
CA LEU A 32 20.48 5.01 -22.33
C LEU A 32 19.76 5.62 -21.11
N ALA A 33 20.24 6.76 -20.61
CA ALA A 33 19.60 7.48 -19.52
C ALA A 33 18.22 8.01 -19.94
N ASP A 34 18.12 8.62 -21.12
CA ASP A 34 16.87 9.13 -21.68
C ASP A 34 15.88 7.99 -21.98
N ALA A 35 16.36 6.85 -22.49
CA ALA A 35 15.52 5.67 -22.69
C ALA A 35 15.03 5.09 -21.35
N ARG A 36 15.83 5.17 -20.28
CA ARG A 36 15.42 4.75 -18.94
C ARG A 36 14.40 5.71 -18.34
N SER A 37 14.56 7.04 -18.52
CA SER A 37 13.57 8.01 -18.03
C SER A 37 12.24 7.84 -18.74
N ALA A 38 12.23 7.73 -20.06
CA ALA A 38 11.02 7.52 -20.86
C ALA A 38 10.28 6.23 -20.46
N ARG A 39 11.01 5.13 -20.22
CA ARG A 39 10.41 3.87 -19.72
C ARG A 39 9.81 4.02 -18.32
N LEU A 40 10.39 4.87 -17.48
CA LEU A 40 9.90 5.10 -16.13
C LEU A 40 8.66 6.01 -16.14
N GLU A 41 8.63 7.02 -16.99
CA GLU A 41 7.44 7.87 -17.23
C GLU A 41 6.30 7.02 -17.77
N ALA A 42 6.53 6.19 -18.79
CA ALA A 42 5.51 5.28 -19.31
C ALA A 42 4.94 4.32 -18.25
N LYS A 43 5.78 3.85 -17.30
CA LYS A 43 5.32 3.03 -16.16
C LYS A 43 4.47 3.83 -15.18
N GLN A 44 4.77 5.12 -14.98
CA GLN A 44 3.95 5.99 -14.13
C GLN A 44 2.60 6.25 -14.78
N ASP A 45 2.57 6.56 -16.07
CA ASP A 45 1.32 6.78 -16.81
C ASP A 45 0.43 5.52 -16.77
N GLN A 46 1.03 4.35 -16.97
CA GLN A 46 0.32 3.08 -16.82
C GLN A 46 -0.21 2.89 -15.40
N ALA A 47 0.59 3.16 -14.37
CA ALA A 47 0.15 3.03 -12.98
C ALA A 47 -1.01 3.97 -12.65
N VAL A 48 -0.97 5.20 -13.16
CA VAL A 48 -2.02 6.19 -12.99
C VAL A 48 -3.31 5.77 -13.71
N ALA A 49 -3.21 5.24 -14.93
CA ALA A 49 -4.35 4.68 -15.65
C ALA A 49 -4.98 3.51 -14.89
N THR A 50 -4.16 2.58 -14.39
CA THR A 50 -4.62 1.47 -13.54
C THR A 50 -5.30 1.99 -12.27
N LEU A 51 -4.72 2.97 -11.59
CA LEU A 51 -5.33 3.56 -10.40
C LEU A 51 -6.66 4.24 -10.69
N ALA A 52 -6.78 4.97 -11.80
CA ALA A 52 -8.02 5.61 -12.20
C ALA A 52 -9.14 4.59 -12.50
N GLU A 53 -8.81 3.49 -13.16
CA GLU A 53 -9.74 2.38 -13.40
C GLU A 53 -10.12 1.68 -12.09
N THR A 54 -9.14 1.32 -11.27
CA THR A 54 -9.38 0.67 -9.97
C THR A 54 -10.20 1.55 -9.03
N PHE A 55 -9.95 2.86 -8.94
CA PHE A 55 -10.76 3.75 -8.10
C PHE A 55 -12.18 3.91 -8.63
N ARG A 56 -12.39 3.91 -9.94
CA ARG A 56 -13.73 3.90 -10.53
C ARG A 56 -14.50 2.64 -10.12
N ASP A 57 -13.86 1.48 -10.18
CA ASP A 57 -14.51 0.21 -9.86
C ASP A 57 -14.71 0.04 -8.35
N LEU A 58 -13.74 0.48 -7.53
CA LEU A 58 -13.91 0.60 -6.08
C LEU A 58 -15.10 1.50 -5.72
N GLN A 59 -15.24 2.67 -6.36
CA GLN A 59 -16.37 3.57 -6.12
C GLN A 59 -17.72 2.96 -6.47
N LYS A 60 -17.78 2.04 -7.44
CA LYS A 60 -19.00 1.27 -7.74
C LYS A 60 -19.21 0.20 -6.67
N HIS A 61 -18.17 -0.58 -6.36
CA HIS A 61 -18.20 -1.69 -5.41
C HIS A 61 -18.65 -1.28 -4.00
N VAL A 62 -18.20 -0.11 -3.52
CA VAL A 62 -18.60 0.40 -2.18
C VAL A 62 -20.04 0.90 -2.10
N ARG A 63 -20.74 1.05 -3.23
CA ARG A 63 -22.19 1.33 -3.20
C ARG A 63 -22.99 0.09 -2.82
N GLU A 64 -22.41 -1.09 -3.04
CA GLU A 64 -23.00 -2.39 -2.76
C GLU A 64 -22.50 -2.97 -1.44
N THR A 65 -21.88 -2.15 -0.58
CA THR A 65 -21.41 -2.59 0.74
C THR A 65 -22.58 -3.17 1.55
N PRO A 66 -22.46 -4.42 2.04
CA PRO A 66 -23.48 -5.06 2.84
C PRO A 66 -23.85 -4.22 4.07
N SER A 67 -25.14 -4.12 4.37
CA SER A 67 -25.64 -3.42 5.55
C SER A 67 -25.21 -4.11 6.84
N GLU A 68 -25.29 -3.38 7.95
CA GLU A 68 -25.10 -3.99 9.26
C GLU A 68 -26.18 -5.03 9.54
N TRP A 69 -25.76 -6.07 10.26
CA TRP A 69 -26.66 -7.10 10.74
C TRP A 69 -27.68 -6.48 11.70
N GLU A 70 -28.96 -6.77 11.49
CA GLU A 70 -30.01 -6.38 12.42
C GLU A 70 -30.27 -7.49 13.45
N PRO A 71 -30.36 -7.16 14.75
CA PRO A 71 -30.71 -8.13 15.77
C PRO A 71 -32.10 -8.74 15.55
N GLY A 72 -32.22 -10.06 15.72
CA GLY A 72 -33.49 -10.79 15.63
C GLY A 72 -33.73 -11.56 14.32
N ILE A 73 -32.74 -11.58 13.43
CA ILE A 73 -32.76 -12.39 12.21
C ILE A 73 -32.51 -13.87 12.55
N ASP A 74 -33.17 -14.78 11.82
CA ASP A 74 -32.94 -16.22 11.97
C ASP A 74 -31.50 -16.66 11.59
N ALA A 75 -31.15 -17.90 11.94
CA ALA A 75 -29.81 -18.43 11.68
C ALA A 75 -29.49 -18.53 10.17
N ALA A 76 -30.50 -18.79 9.33
CA ALA A 76 -30.30 -18.95 7.89
C ALA A 76 -29.99 -17.61 7.21
N ALA A 77 -30.72 -16.55 7.57
CA ALA A 77 -30.47 -15.21 7.07
C ALA A 77 -29.18 -14.60 7.64
N THR A 78 -28.77 -14.95 8.87
CA THR A 78 -27.43 -14.62 9.40
C THR A 78 -26.32 -15.28 8.58
N ALA A 79 -26.47 -16.55 8.22
CA ALA A 79 -25.51 -17.25 7.35
C ALA A 79 -25.45 -16.63 5.95
N ALA A 80 -26.59 -16.27 5.36
CA ALA A 80 -26.65 -15.60 4.07
C ALA A 80 -25.96 -14.22 4.09
N ALA A 81 -26.20 -13.41 5.12
CA ALA A 81 -25.54 -12.12 5.29
C ALA A 81 -24.02 -12.26 5.44
N THR A 82 -23.57 -13.27 6.19
CA THR A 82 -22.14 -13.58 6.35
C THR A 82 -21.51 -13.98 5.02
N ALA A 83 -22.16 -14.84 4.26
CA ALA A 83 -21.68 -15.26 2.93
C ALA A 83 -21.63 -14.08 1.95
N ALA A 84 -22.64 -13.20 1.94
CA ALA A 84 -22.64 -12.00 1.11
C ALA A 84 -21.49 -11.05 1.47
N ARG A 85 -21.20 -10.87 2.76
CA ARG A 85 -20.07 -10.07 3.25
C ARG A 85 -18.72 -10.66 2.86
N GLN A 86 -18.54 -11.98 2.97
CA GLN A 86 -17.32 -12.65 2.50
C GLN A 86 -17.12 -12.54 0.99
N ALA A 87 -18.20 -12.69 0.21
CA ALA A 87 -18.14 -12.53 -1.25
C ALA A 87 -17.79 -11.08 -1.63
N TRP A 88 -18.39 -10.10 -0.96
CA TRP A 88 -18.09 -8.69 -1.17
C TRP A 88 -16.64 -8.35 -0.81
N ASP A 89 -16.14 -8.88 0.32
CA ASP A 89 -14.76 -8.68 0.77
C ASP A 89 -13.75 -9.30 -0.20
N LYS A 90 -14.02 -10.52 -0.68
CA LYS A 90 -13.19 -11.17 -1.71
C LYS A 90 -13.08 -10.30 -2.97
N ASN A 91 -14.19 -9.76 -3.45
CA ASN A 91 -14.18 -8.88 -4.61
C ASN A 91 -13.44 -7.56 -4.33
N LEU A 92 -13.52 -7.04 -3.10
CA LEU A 92 -12.74 -5.87 -2.70
C LEU A 92 -11.24 -6.14 -2.82
N GLN A 93 -10.77 -7.32 -2.42
CA GLN A 93 -9.36 -7.71 -2.52
C GLN A 93 -8.87 -7.77 -3.98
N ASP A 94 -9.72 -8.20 -4.91
CA ASP A 94 -9.41 -8.21 -6.35
C ASP A 94 -9.14 -6.81 -6.91
N PHE A 95 -9.69 -5.75 -6.28
CA PHE A 95 -9.39 -4.36 -6.60
C PHE A 95 -8.16 -3.83 -5.84
N ILE A 96 -7.98 -4.19 -4.57
CA ILE A 96 -6.86 -3.69 -3.75
C ILE A 96 -5.50 -4.18 -4.29
N ALA A 97 -5.41 -5.45 -4.71
CA ALA A 97 -4.16 -6.04 -5.18
C ALA A 97 -3.51 -5.28 -6.37
N PRO A 98 -4.21 -5.02 -7.49
CA PRO A 98 -3.64 -4.25 -8.61
C PRO A 98 -3.33 -2.80 -8.23
N ALA A 99 -4.16 -2.16 -7.40
CA ALA A 99 -3.87 -0.81 -6.90
C ALA A 99 -2.56 -0.77 -6.12
N ARG A 100 -2.29 -1.75 -5.22
CA ARG A 100 -1.03 -1.81 -4.46
C ARG A 100 0.20 -1.93 -5.36
N LEU A 101 0.12 -2.73 -6.43
CA LEU A 101 1.21 -2.84 -7.41
C LEU A 101 1.45 -1.51 -8.13
N ALA A 102 0.38 -0.83 -8.55
CA ALA A 102 0.47 0.48 -9.19
C ALA A 102 1.02 1.56 -8.24
N ILE A 103 0.59 1.58 -6.97
CA ILE A 103 1.11 2.46 -5.93
C ILE A 103 2.61 2.22 -5.71
N GLY A 104 3.05 0.96 -5.72
CA GLY A 104 4.45 0.58 -5.51
C GLY A 104 5.42 1.17 -6.53
N VAL A 105 4.98 1.42 -7.77
CA VAL A 105 5.84 2.01 -8.83
C VAL A 105 5.85 3.54 -8.84
N MET A 106 4.99 4.19 -8.05
CA MET A 106 4.96 5.65 -7.97
C MET A 106 6.23 6.19 -7.29
N ARG A 107 6.83 7.25 -7.87
CA ARG A 107 8.04 7.87 -7.31
C ARG A 107 7.76 8.77 -6.12
N ASP A 108 6.65 9.52 -6.17
CA ASP A 108 6.29 10.45 -5.11
C ASP A 108 6.02 9.70 -3.80
N LYS A 109 6.87 9.95 -2.80
CA LYS A 109 6.79 9.23 -1.52
C LYS A 109 5.55 9.61 -0.71
N LYS A 110 5.12 10.87 -0.78
CA LYS A 110 3.99 11.38 0.01
C LYS A 110 2.69 10.83 -0.55
N LEU A 111 2.50 10.90 -1.87
CA LEU A 111 1.35 10.31 -2.53
C LEU A 111 1.32 8.80 -2.32
N ARG A 112 2.44 8.11 -2.54
CA ARG A 112 2.52 6.66 -2.32
C ARG A 112 2.12 6.27 -0.90
N TYR A 113 2.55 7.04 0.10
CA TYR A 113 2.15 6.83 1.49
C TYR A 113 0.65 7.01 1.68
N ARG A 114 0.06 8.11 1.17
CA ARG A 114 -1.39 8.37 1.26
C ARG A 114 -2.22 7.28 0.61
N LEU A 115 -1.87 6.86 -0.60
CA LEU A 115 -2.60 5.82 -1.30
C LEU A 115 -2.46 4.46 -0.63
N LYS A 116 -1.28 4.15 -0.08
CA LYS A 116 -1.09 2.94 0.72
C LYS A 116 -1.97 2.96 1.97
N GLU A 117 -2.00 4.08 2.69
CA GLU A 117 -2.86 4.27 3.85
C GLU A 117 -4.34 4.05 3.48
N THR A 118 -4.81 4.57 2.34
CA THR A 118 -6.15 4.25 1.81
C THR A 118 -6.36 2.75 1.63
N MET A 119 -5.43 2.04 0.99
CA MET A 119 -5.58 0.59 0.76
C MET A 119 -5.61 -0.20 2.07
N ASP A 120 -4.80 0.18 3.04
CA ASP A 120 -4.76 -0.46 4.36
C ASP A 120 -6.07 -0.23 5.12
N LEU A 121 -6.68 0.96 5.02
CA LEU A 121 -8.01 1.23 5.57
C LEU A 121 -9.12 0.41 4.89
N LEU A 122 -9.04 0.24 3.57
CA LEU A 122 -10.02 -0.58 2.83
C LEU A 122 -9.87 -2.08 3.12
N GLU A 123 -8.64 -2.58 3.26
CA GLU A 123 -8.41 -3.99 3.60
C GLU A 123 -8.97 -4.34 4.99
N GLU A 124 -8.78 -3.45 5.95
CA GLU A 124 -9.29 -3.61 7.32
C GLU A 124 -10.65 -2.96 7.53
N TRP A 125 -11.42 -2.73 6.46
CA TRP A 125 -12.67 -1.96 6.53
C TRP A 125 -13.63 -2.47 7.60
N ASP A 126 -13.70 -3.78 7.75
CA ASP A 126 -14.71 -4.43 8.56
C ASP A 126 -14.37 -4.51 10.05
N ARG A 127 -13.08 -4.73 10.33
CA ARG A 127 -12.56 -4.94 11.69
C ARG A 127 -11.92 -3.69 12.27
N GLY A 128 -11.24 -2.91 11.44
CA GLY A 128 -10.50 -1.71 11.83
C GLY A 128 -11.35 -0.44 11.87
N LEU A 129 -12.40 -0.33 11.05
CA LEU A 129 -13.17 0.93 10.91
C LEU A 129 -14.45 1.00 11.75
N VAL A 130 -14.58 0.12 12.75
CA VAL A 130 -15.79 0.00 13.59
C VAL A 130 -16.20 1.34 14.22
N TYR A 131 -15.24 2.15 14.70
CA TYR A 131 -15.53 3.45 15.31
C TYR A 131 -15.89 4.51 14.28
N ALA A 132 -15.28 4.47 13.09
CA ALA A 132 -15.59 5.40 12.02
C ALA A 132 -17.02 5.22 11.49
N PHE A 133 -17.57 4.01 11.59
CA PHE A 133 -18.95 3.67 11.21
C PHE A 133 -19.99 4.08 12.25
N HIS A 134 -19.59 4.44 13.47
CA HIS A 134 -20.56 4.74 14.53
C HIS A 134 -21.45 5.95 14.16
N GLY A 135 -22.76 5.70 13.99
CA GLY A 135 -23.73 6.71 13.56
C GLY A 135 -23.62 7.09 12.08
N ARG A 136 -22.91 6.31 11.24
CA ARG A 136 -22.69 6.58 9.82
C ARG A 136 -22.86 5.33 8.98
N SER A 137 -23.22 5.50 7.71
CA SER A 137 -23.27 4.40 6.76
C SER A 137 -21.85 3.94 6.39
N ARG A 138 -21.61 2.61 6.41
CA ARG A 138 -20.34 2.02 5.94
C ARG A 138 -20.01 2.43 4.51
N ALA A 139 -20.99 2.36 3.61
CA ALA A 139 -20.85 2.78 2.22
C ALA A 139 -20.43 4.25 2.09
N TRP A 140 -20.96 5.13 2.95
CA TRP A 140 -20.56 6.54 2.98
C TRP A 140 -19.10 6.69 3.40
N VAL A 141 -18.69 6.11 4.53
CA VAL A 141 -17.30 6.20 5.02
C VAL A 141 -16.30 5.69 3.99
N LEU A 142 -16.55 4.51 3.41
CA LEU A 142 -15.66 3.90 2.41
C LEU A 142 -15.59 4.74 1.13
N ARG A 143 -16.72 5.28 0.68
CA ARG A 143 -16.76 6.19 -0.49
C ARG A 143 -15.93 7.44 -0.24
N GLU A 144 -16.03 8.06 0.93
CA GLU A 144 -15.26 9.27 1.25
C GLU A 144 -13.75 8.97 1.41
N VAL A 145 -13.38 7.79 1.93
CA VAL A 145 -11.98 7.31 1.96
C VAL A 145 -11.42 7.17 0.54
N ILE A 146 -12.18 6.57 -0.38
CA ILE A 146 -11.79 6.44 -1.79
C ILE A 146 -11.76 7.82 -2.48
N ALA A 147 -12.72 8.69 -2.19
CA ALA A 147 -12.76 10.05 -2.74
C ALA A 147 -11.49 10.83 -2.39
N HIS A 148 -11.00 10.73 -1.15
CA HIS A 148 -9.73 11.35 -0.77
C HIS A 148 -8.54 10.83 -1.59
N ALA A 149 -8.49 9.52 -1.87
CA ALA A 149 -7.44 8.95 -2.70
C ALA A 149 -7.48 9.46 -4.15
N VAL A 150 -8.69 9.58 -4.72
CA VAL A 150 -8.90 10.16 -6.05
C VAL A 150 -8.48 11.63 -6.08
N GLU A 151 -8.82 12.41 -5.06
CA GLU A 151 -8.38 13.81 -4.93
C GLU A 151 -6.86 13.92 -4.84
N CYS A 152 -6.19 13.03 -4.10
CA CYS A 152 -4.74 12.98 -4.00
C CYS A 152 -4.07 12.69 -5.36
N VAL A 153 -4.57 11.72 -6.12
CA VAL A 153 -4.07 11.43 -7.47
C VAL A 153 -4.30 12.62 -8.40
N GLY A 154 -5.51 13.22 -8.35
CA GLY A 154 -5.85 14.37 -9.17
C GLY A 154 -4.97 15.60 -8.86
N ALA A 155 -4.74 15.91 -7.58
CA ALA A 155 -3.86 16.99 -7.16
C ALA A 155 -2.43 16.75 -7.65
N TRP A 156 -1.92 15.53 -7.49
CA TRP A 156 -0.59 15.17 -7.98
C TRP A 156 -0.46 15.29 -9.51
N GLN A 157 -1.46 14.87 -10.27
CA GLN A 157 -1.48 15.03 -11.73
C GLN A 157 -1.49 16.50 -12.18
N ARG A 158 -2.11 17.37 -11.39
CA ARG A 158 -2.11 18.83 -11.62
C ARG A 158 -0.88 19.53 -11.03
N GLU A 159 0.07 18.78 -10.47
CA GLU A 159 1.24 19.31 -9.77
C GLU A 159 0.88 20.23 -8.59
N GLU A 160 -0.28 20.00 -7.99
CA GLU A 160 -0.78 20.73 -6.82
C GLU A 160 -0.29 20.11 -5.51
N THR A 161 -0.43 20.87 -4.43
CA THR A 161 -0.20 20.33 -3.08
C THR A 161 -1.24 19.26 -2.78
N LEU A 162 -0.80 18.12 -2.21
CA LEU A 162 -1.71 17.06 -1.81
C LEU A 162 -2.76 17.60 -0.83
N PRO A 163 -4.05 17.29 -1.03
CA PRO A 163 -5.11 17.79 -0.18
C PRO A 163 -4.94 17.26 1.26
N GLU A 164 -5.45 18.03 2.21
CA GLU A 164 -5.57 17.54 3.58
C GLU A 164 -6.54 16.35 3.63
N PRO A 165 -6.33 15.39 4.54
CA PRO A 165 -7.28 14.30 4.77
C PRO A 165 -8.68 14.83 5.03
N ASN A 166 -9.66 14.35 4.26
CA ASN A 166 -11.06 14.67 4.54
C ASN A 166 -11.52 14.07 5.87
N TYR A 167 -12.69 14.48 6.33
CA TYR A 167 -13.21 14.08 7.64
C TYR A 167 -13.29 12.56 7.81
N ALA A 168 -13.90 11.86 6.85
CA ALA A 168 -14.07 10.41 6.91
C ALA A 168 -12.73 9.67 6.90
N PHE A 169 -11.74 10.16 6.14
CA PHE A 169 -10.41 9.57 6.12
C PHE A 169 -9.71 9.71 7.47
N ARG A 170 -9.81 10.88 8.13
CA ARG A 170 -9.24 11.08 9.48
C ARG A 170 -9.89 10.15 10.50
N GLU A 171 -11.22 10.07 10.49
CA GLU A 171 -11.98 9.19 11.39
C GLU A 171 -11.68 7.72 11.14
N ALA A 172 -11.56 7.30 9.87
CA ALA A 172 -11.16 5.94 9.51
C ALA A 172 -9.77 5.62 10.05
N ARG A 173 -8.81 6.54 9.91
CA ARG A 173 -7.47 6.39 10.45
C ARG A 173 -7.44 6.29 11.97
N GLU A 174 -8.19 7.15 12.65
CA GLU A 174 -8.30 7.15 14.11
C GLU A 174 -8.97 5.87 14.62
N SER A 175 -10.05 5.43 13.96
CA SER A 175 -10.71 4.16 14.25
C SER A 175 -9.75 2.98 14.13
N MET A 176 -8.99 2.94 13.03
CA MET A 176 -8.04 1.86 12.77
C MET A 176 -6.94 1.86 13.84
N GLN A 177 -6.43 3.04 14.22
CA GLN A 177 -5.43 3.13 15.29
C GLN A 177 -5.99 2.61 16.63
N ALA A 178 -7.17 3.06 17.02
CA ALA A 178 -7.82 2.57 18.25
C ALA A 178 -8.03 1.05 18.23
N LYS A 179 -8.38 0.47 17.08
CA LYS A 179 -8.49 -0.98 16.92
C LYS A 179 -7.17 -1.73 17.01
N ARG A 180 -6.08 -1.17 16.50
CA ARG A 180 -4.75 -1.76 16.71
C ARG A 180 -4.36 -1.76 18.17
N ASP A 181 -4.59 -0.65 18.87
CA ASP A 181 -4.29 -0.54 20.30
C ASP A 181 -5.10 -1.57 21.11
N GLU A 182 -6.37 -1.80 20.77
CA GLU A 182 -7.20 -2.85 21.36
C GLU A 182 -6.67 -4.27 21.08
N TRP A 183 -6.29 -4.57 19.83
CA TRP A 183 -5.76 -5.89 19.48
C TRP A 183 -4.43 -6.17 20.17
N GLU A 184 -3.58 -5.16 20.29
CA GLU A 184 -2.32 -5.26 21.02
C GLU A 184 -2.57 -5.56 22.50
N ALA A 185 -3.47 -4.81 23.16
CA ALA A 185 -3.83 -5.04 24.55
C ALA A 185 -4.42 -6.44 24.80
N VAL A 186 -5.25 -6.96 23.88
CA VAL A 186 -5.79 -8.33 23.96
C VAL A 186 -4.68 -9.36 23.80
N ALA A 187 -3.76 -9.18 22.85
CA ALA A 187 -2.65 -10.09 22.62
C ALA A 187 -1.69 -10.16 23.82
N GLU A 188 -1.41 -9.01 24.46
CA GLU A 188 -0.61 -8.94 25.69
C GLU A 188 -1.29 -9.70 26.84
N ALA A 189 -2.59 -9.49 27.05
CA ALA A 189 -3.35 -10.20 28.09
C ALA A 189 -3.37 -11.73 27.87
N GLU A 190 -3.54 -12.18 26.63
CA GLU A 190 -3.51 -13.61 26.30
C GLU A 190 -2.14 -14.24 26.56
N GLU A 191 -1.06 -13.51 26.29
CA GLU A 191 0.31 -13.94 26.54
C GLU A 191 0.57 -14.07 28.05
N GLU A 192 0.16 -13.08 28.84
CA GLU A 192 0.26 -13.12 30.31
C GLU A 192 -0.50 -14.31 30.89
N ASP A 193 -1.73 -14.55 30.43
CA ASP A 193 -2.54 -15.69 30.84
C ASP A 193 -1.91 -17.03 30.45
N ARG A 194 -1.23 -17.09 29.30
CA ARG A 194 -0.48 -18.28 28.87
C ARG A 194 0.73 -18.54 29.76
N LEU A 195 1.48 -17.50 30.11
CA LEU A 195 2.63 -17.59 31.01
C LEU A 195 2.19 -18.00 32.42
N ARG A 196 1.11 -17.41 32.94
CA ARG A 196 0.52 -17.77 34.23
C ARG A 196 0.10 -19.25 34.28
N ARG A 197 -0.64 -19.72 33.28
CA ARG A 197 -1.05 -21.14 33.17
C ARG A 197 0.14 -22.09 33.09
N SER A 198 1.22 -21.66 32.43
CA SER A 198 2.47 -22.44 32.33
C SER A 198 3.20 -22.51 33.67
N ALA A 199 3.25 -21.40 34.41
CA ALA A 199 3.83 -21.34 35.76
C ALA A 199 3.04 -22.21 36.76
N GLU A 200 1.71 -22.13 36.74
CA GLU A 200 0.83 -22.95 37.59
C GLU A 200 1.03 -24.44 37.30
N ARG A 201 1.09 -24.84 36.02
CA ARG A 201 1.37 -26.24 35.62
C ARG A 201 2.74 -26.72 36.09
N ASN A 202 3.78 -25.91 35.95
CA ASN A 202 5.12 -26.26 36.40
C ASN A 202 5.21 -26.40 37.92
N SER A 203 4.47 -25.57 38.68
CA SER A 203 4.41 -25.68 40.14
C SER A 203 3.64 -26.91 40.63
N ALA A 204 2.59 -27.32 39.91
CA ALA A 204 1.79 -28.52 40.24
C ALA A 204 2.48 -29.85 39.88
N GLY A 205 3.44 -29.82 38.96
CA GLY A 205 4.21 -31.00 38.52
C GLY A 205 5.47 -31.30 39.33
N ALA A 206 5.82 -30.47 40.33
CA ALA A 206 6.97 -30.71 41.19
C ALA A 206 6.70 -31.90 42.13
N PRO A 207 7.45 -33.02 42.05
CA PRO A 207 7.25 -34.14 42.95
C PRO A 207 7.51 -33.70 44.40
N PRO A 208 6.74 -34.20 45.39
CA PRO A 208 6.99 -33.89 46.79
C PRO A 208 8.43 -34.28 47.12
N LEU A 209 9.19 -33.34 47.71
CA LEU A 209 10.55 -33.61 48.17
C LEU A 209 10.50 -34.85 49.08
N PRO A 210 11.36 -35.86 48.85
CA PRO A 210 11.39 -37.04 49.70
C PRO A 210 11.69 -36.58 51.13
N GLY A 211 10.72 -36.79 52.02
CA GLY A 211 10.86 -36.48 53.44
C GLY A 211 12.06 -37.22 53.99
N GLY A 212 13.08 -36.47 54.40
CA GLY A 212 14.25 -37.01 55.08
C GLY A 212 13.84 -37.47 56.48
N ASN A 213 14.06 -38.76 56.76
CA ASN A 213 14.13 -39.32 58.11
C ASN A 213 15.43 -38.93 58.80
#